data_AF-A0A1J5MS28-F1
#
_entry.id   AF-A0A1J5MS28-F1
#
_cell.length_a   1.000
_cell.length_b   1.000
_cell.length_c   1.000
_cell.angle_alpha   90.00
_cell.angle_beta   90.00
_cell.angle_gamma   90.00
#
_symmetry.space_group_name_H-M   'P 1'
#
loop_
_entity.id
_entity.type
_entity.pdbx_description
1 polymer ?
#
loop_
_entity_poly.entity_id
_entity_poly.type
_entity_poly.pdbx_seq_one_letter_code
_entity_poly.pdbx_strand_id
1 'polypeptide(L)'
;MTDLVLTNSPLAAEPLMPPLQPLAMPEQDFGAPFHDHNAPAFEPPTQVAFWRFLAFSPAVIGTLALTWVMQGWFAKGGFMALELVLLALIAFNFFWICFSVSTVILGLFSLSRRDRTRPRGKPAPLRVALLVPVYNETPWYVLGNVQSMLQELHQRGGQHSYDIFVLSDTRDAALAEQERLSVQALRADLPAGTGLYYRRREQNTHRKVGNISDWLRRWGAGYEAMLVLDADSLMTGRAIARLADALSRDPSAGLIQSFPQLIGAQSVFGRMQQFANGVYGLALAEGLARWTGYEGNYWGHNAIMRTRAFAACAGLPLLRSRLTGRDKLIMSHDFVEAGLLRRAGWRVRFLPRLGGSYEETPPTLIDHILRDRRWCQGNLQHLNLLGARGFRTISRFHLLHGAIGYLMAPIWFALLVIWA
;
A
#
# COMPACT_ATOMS: atom_id res chain seq x y z
N MET A 1 -13.14 -65.47 19.16
CA MET A 1 -13.63 -64.16 18.70
C MET A 1 -13.01 -63.12 19.60
N THR A 2 -11.92 -62.53 19.14
CA THR A 2 -11.07 -61.62 19.91
C THR A 2 -11.37 -60.23 19.38
N ASP A 3 -12.01 -59.40 20.20
CA ASP A 3 -12.41 -58.04 19.84
C ASP A 3 -11.17 -57.14 19.70
N LEU A 4 -10.91 -56.72 18.46
CA LEU A 4 -9.97 -55.66 18.13
C LEU A 4 -10.58 -54.32 18.54
N VAL A 5 -10.20 -53.84 19.72
CA VAL A 5 -10.46 -52.46 20.15
C VAL A 5 -9.62 -51.53 19.28
N LEU A 6 -10.25 -50.94 18.26
CA LEU A 6 -9.71 -49.81 17.52
C LEU A 6 -9.62 -48.61 18.47
N THR A 7 -8.44 -48.38 19.02
CA THR A 7 -8.11 -47.14 19.74
C THR A 7 -7.98 -46.01 18.73
N ASN A 8 -9.12 -45.44 18.32
CA ASN A 8 -9.16 -44.13 17.68
C ASN A 8 -8.77 -43.07 18.73
N SER A 9 -7.47 -42.93 18.97
CA SER A 9 -6.95 -41.71 19.58
C SER A 9 -7.22 -40.57 18.59
N PRO A 10 -8.00 -39.53 18.94
CA PRO A 10 -8.11 -38.37 18.09
C PRO A 10 -6.70 -37.78 17.95
N LEU A 11 -6.11 -37.85 16.75
CA LEU A 11 -4.92 -37.09 16.42
C LEU A 11 -5.18 -35.65 16.85
N ALA A 12 -4.48 -35.20 17.90
CA ALA A 12 -4.59 -33.83 18.36
C ALA A 12 -4.34 -32.93 17.15
N ALA A 13 -5.37 -32.20 16.72
CA ALA A 13 -5.28 -31.38 15.52
C ALA A 13 -4.08 -30.44 15.68
N GLU A 14 -3.07 -30.61 14.83
CA GLU A 14 -1.90 -29.75 14.85
C GLU A 14 -2.34 -28.29 14.80
N PRO A 15 -1.81 -27.43 15.68
CA PRO A 15 -2.22 -26.03 15.74
C PRO A 15 -2.04 -25.37 14.36
N LEU A 16 -3.06 -24.61 13.94
CA LEU A 16 -3.04 -23.90 12.65
C LEU A 16 -2.15 -22.64 12.67
N MET A 17 -1.50 -22.36 13.81
CA MET A 17 -0.58 -21.24 14.00
C MET A 17 0.72 -21.74 14.67
N PRO A 18 1.86 -21.10 14.39
CA PRO A 18 3.12 -21.45 15.05
C PRO A 18 3.14 -20.95 16.51
N PRO A 19 4.13 -21.38 17.31
CA PRO A 19 4.35 -20.85 18.66
C PRO A 19 4.46 -19.32 18.68
N LEU A 20 3.94 -18.71 19.75
CA LEU A 20 3.96 -17.26 19.92
C LEU A 20 5.41 -16.74 20.01
N GLN A 21 5.65 -15.63 19.32
CA GLN A 21 6.90 -14.87 19.32
C GLN A 21 6.54 -13.37 19.36
N PRO A 22 6.26 -12.84 20.57
CA PRO A 22 5.65 -11.54 20.72
C PRO A 22 6.59 -10.40 20.32
N LEU A 23 6.01 -9.34 19.75
CA LEU A 23 6.72 -8.12 19.34
C LEU A 23 5.97 -6.89 19.82
N ALA A 24 6.66 -5.95 20.45
CA ALA A 24 6.06 -4.69 20.86
C ALA A 24 5.63 -3.86 19.64
N MET A 25 4.42 -3.31 19.67
CA MET A 25 3.90 -2.40 18.66
C MET A 25 3.22 -1.21 19.35
N PRO A 26 4.01 -0.24 19.86
CA PRO A 26 3.51 0.91 20.60
C PRO A 26 2.70 1.85 19.69
N GLU A 27 1.61 2.37 20.23
CA GLU A 27 0.85 3.43 19.56
C GLU A 27 1.69 4.70 19.43
N GLN A 28 1.53 5.36 18.29
CA GLN A 28 2.28 6.55 17.93
C GLN A 28 1.57 7.81 18.41
N ASP A 29 2.33 8.77 18.92
CA ASP A 29 1.84 10.11 19.17
C ASP A 29 2.09 11.01 17.93
N PHE A 30 1.03 11.62 17.38
CA PHE A 30 1.14 12.58 16.28
C PHE A 30 1.56 13.99 16.74
N GLY A 31 1.48 14.28 18.04
CA GLY A 31 1.89 15.54 18.67
C GLY A 31 3.37 15.62 19.03
N ALA A 32 4.09 14.51 19.00
CA ALA A 32 5.52 14.42 19.30
C ALA A 32 6.35 13.98 18.08
N PRO A 33 7.61 14.46 17.95
CA PRO A 33 8.55 13.85 17.03
C PRO A 33 8.91 12.44 17.51
N PHE A 34 9.25 11.55 16.58
CA PHE A 34 9.71 10.19 16.88
C PHE A 34 10.84 9.81 15.92
N HIS A 35 11.87 9.16 16.46
CA HIS A 35 12.98 8.58 15.70
C HIS A 35 13.26 7.19 16.27
N ASP A 36 13.32 6.17 15.40
CA ASP A 36 13.69 4.82 15.79
C ASP A 36 15.22 4.71 15.80
N HIS A 37 15.79 4.42 16.97
CA HIS A 37 17.24 4.27 17.14
C HIS A 37 17.84 3.11 16.32
N ASN A 38 17.02 2.17 15.87
CA ASN A 38 17.45 1.08 15.01
C ASN A 38 17.46 1.46 13.52
N ALA A 39 16.92 2.62 13.15
CA ALA A 39 16.92 3.08 11.77
C ALA A 39 18.35 3.46 11.36
N PRO A 40 18.98 2.74 10.41
CA PRO A 40 20.34 3.04 9.99
C PRO A 40 20.42 4.41 9.30
N ALA A 41 21.53 5.11 9.49
CA ALA A 41 21.85 6.27 8.67
C ALA A 41 21.98 5.87 7.19
N PHE A 42 21.60 6.77 6.29
CA PHE A 42 21.70 6.57 4.86
C PHE A 42 21.99 7.90 4.16
N GLU A 43 22.69 7.82 3.04
CA GLU A 43 22.95 8.98 2.19
C GLU A 43 21.68 9.43 1.47
N PRO A 44 21.42 10.74 1.37
CA PRO A 44 20.29 11.25 0.62
C PRO A 44 20.40 10.83 -0.86
N PRO A 45 19.26 10.59 -1.55
CA PRO A 45 19.31 10.18 -2.94
C PRO A 45 19.83 11.33 -3.81
N THR A 46 20.95 11.11 -4.49
CA THR A 46 21.74 12.15 -5.19
C THR A 46 20.98 12.91 -6.28
N GLN A 47 19.96 12.31 -6.88
CA GLN A 47 19.20 12.92 -7.98
C GLN A 47 17.79 13.37 -7.58
N VAL A 48 17.34 13.14 -6.35
CA VAL A 48 15.92 13.36 -6.00
C VAL A 48 15.51 14.82 -6.14
N ALA A 49 16.38 15.77 -5.78
CA ALA A 49 16.12 17.18 -5.89
C ALA A 49 15.91 17.60 -7.36
N PHE A 50 16.71 17.04 -8.27
CA PHE A 50 16.57 17.26 -9.71
C PHE A 50 15.25 16.68 -10.24
N TRP A 51 14.89 15.45 -9.87
CA TRP A 51 13.61 14.85 -10.27
C TRP A 51 12.41 15.62 -9.71
N ARG A 52 12.49 16.14 -8.48
CA ARG A 52 11.46 17.03 -7.92
C ARG A 52 11.37 18.34 -8.70
N PHE A 53 12.51 18.97 -8.98
CA PHE A 53 12.52 20.18 -9.79
C PHE A 53 11.85 19.94 -11.15
N LEU A 54 12.19 18.86 -11.85
CA LEU A 54 11.55 18.52 -13.12
C LEU A 54 10.06 18.15 -13.00
N ALA A 55 9.62 17.57 -11.89
CA ALA A 55 8.22 17.21 -11.70
C ALA A 55 7.34 18.42 -11.37
N PHE A 56 7.85 19.32 -10.51
CA PHE A 56 7.08 20.47 -10.01
C PHE A 56 7.23 21.73 -10.85
N SER A 57 8.40 22.00 -11.43
CA SER A 57 8.61 23.26 -12.16
C SER A 57 7.73 23.42 -13.40
N PRO A 58 7.48 22.40 -14.26
CA PRO A 58 6.58 22.59 -15.40
C PRO A 58 5.13 22.80 -14.96
N ALA A 59 4.72 22.20 -13.84
CA ALA A 59 3.41 22.43 -13.24
C ALA A 59 3.25 23.88 -12.77
N VAL A 60 4.24 24.41 -12.05
CA VAL A 60 4.23 25.81 -11.60
C VAL A 60 4.29 26.77 -12.78
N ILE A 61 5.20 26.56 -13.74
CA ILE A 61 5.35 27.43 -14.91
C ILE A 61 4.09 27.41 -15.78
N GLY A 62 3.53 26.22 -16.04
CA GLY A 62 2.29 26.07 -16.79
C GLY A 62 1.12 26.79 -16.13
N THR A 63 0.95 26.62 -14.81
CA THR A 63 -0.07 27.34 -14.04
C THR A 63 0.13 28.85 -14.11
N LEU A 64 1.33 29.35 -13.85
CA LEU A 64 1.61 30.79 -13.91
C LEU A 64 1.34 31.36 -15.31
N ALA A 65 1.75 30.65 -16.38
CA ALA A 65 1.50 31.05 -17.75
C ALA A 65 0.00 31.10 -18.07
N LEU A 66 -0.77 30.07 -17.70
CA LEU A 66 -2.21 30.05 -17.90
C LEU A 66 -2.89 31.18 -17.11
N THR A 67 -2.54 31.33 -15.84
CA THR A 67 -3.07 32.39 -14.98
C THR A 67 -2.77 33.77 -15.56
N TRP A 68 -1.56 34.02 -16.06
CA TRP A 68 -1.19 35.28 -16.70
C TRP A 68 -2.03 35.58 -17.96
N VAL A 69 -2.23 34.58 -18.82
CA VAL A 69 -3.08 34.74 -20.02
C VAL A 69 -4.53 35.02 -19.64
N MET A 70 -5.10 34.26 -18.71
CA MET A 70 -6.48 34.43 -18.25
C MET A 70 -6.70 35.78 -17.56
N GLN A 71 -5.73 36.21 -16.74
CA GLN A 71 -5.77 37.51 -16.09
C GLN A 71 -5.85 38.65 -17.12
N GLY A 72 -5.10 38.55 -18.23
CA GLY A 72 -5.13 39.54 -19.32
C GLY A 72 -6.48 39.62 -20.04
N TRP A 73 -7.29 38.56 -20.02
CA TRP A 73 -8.64 38.57 -20.58
C TRP A 73 -9.65 39.25 -19.65
N PHE A 74 -9.60 38.96 -18.34
CA PHE A 74 -10.46 39.60 -17.34
C PHE A 74 -10.14 41.09 -17.15
N ALA A 75 -8.86 41.47 -17.26
CA ALA A 75 -8.43 42.86 -17.08
C ALA A 75 -9.00 43.86 -18.09
N LYS A 76 -9.60 43.41 -19.21
CA LYS A 76 -10.21 44.28 -20.22
C LYS A 76 -11.49 44.99 -19.74
N GLY A 77 -12.11 44.54 -18.65
CA GLY A 77 -13.31 45.14 -18.04
C GLY A 77 -13.17 45.57 -16.56
N GLY A 78 -12.00 45.34 -15.94
CA GLY A 78 -11.76 45.47 -14.49
C GLY A 78 -12.03 44.17 -13.73
N PHE A 79 -11.37 43.94 -12.58
CA PHE A 79 -11.54 42.70 -11.82
C PHE A 79 -12.80 42.71 -10.96
N MET A 80 -13.75 41.83 -11.26
CA MET A 80 -14.81 41.45 -10.34
C MET A 80 -14.32 40.39 -9.36
N ALA A 81 -14.89 40.36 -8.14
CA ALA A 81 -14.56 39.35 -7.13
C ALA A 81 -14.77 37.91 -7.66
N LEU A 82 -15.78 37.71 -8.51
CA LEU A 82 -16.06 36.42 -9.15
C LEU A 82 -14.94 35.98 -10.11
N GLU A 83 -14.35 36.90 -10.86
CA GLU A 83 -13.25 36.60 -11.79
C GLU A 83 -11.97 36.22 -11.04
N LEU A 84 -11.71 36.83 -9.88
CA LEU A 84 -10.60 36.44 -9.00
C LEU A 84 -10.81 35.02 -8.45
N VAL A 85 -12.03 34.68 -8.03
CA VAL A 85 -12.37 33.31 -7.60
C VAL A 85 -12.18 32.33 -8.74
N LEU A 86 -12.70 32.65 -9.93
CA LEU A 86 -12.56 31.81 -11.11
C LEU A 86 -11.09 31.59 -11.50
N LEU A 87 -10.29 32.65 -11.52
CA LEU A 87 -8.86 32.58 -11.80
C LEU A 87 -8.12 31.70 -10.79
N ALA A 88 -8.46 31.81 -9.50
CA ALA A 88 -7.87 30.98 -8.45
C ALA A 88 -8.23 29.49 -8.61
N LEU A 89 -9.50 29.18 -8.91
CA LEU A 89 -9.95 27.81 -9.13
C LEU A 89 -9.29 27.20 -10.38
N ILE A 90 -9.18 27.96 -11.47
CA ILE A 90 -8.48 27.52 -12.70
C ILE A 90 -7.00 27.26 -12.40
N ALA A 91 -6.31 28.21 -11.75
CA ALA A 91 -4.90 28.07 -11.41
C ALA A 91 -4.65 26.82 -10.54
N PHE A 92 -5.51 26.62 -9.54
CA PHE A 92 -5.43 25.48 -8.64
C PHE A 92 -5.60 24.15 -9.37
N ASN A 93 -6.63 24.00 -10.22
CA ASN A 93 -6.83 22.76 -10.99
C ASN A 93 -5.69 22.50 -11.97
N PHE A 94 -5.25 23.54 -12.68
CA PHE A 94 -4.27 23.38 -13.74
C PHE A 94 -2.93 22.89 -13.20
N PHE A 95 -2.55 23.30 -11.98
CA PHE A 95 -1.35 22.79 -11.32
C PHE A 95 -1.36 21.26 -11.22
N TRP A 96 -2.45 20.67 -10.75
CA TRP A 96 -2.54 19.21 -10.55
C TRP A 96 -2.56 18.44 -11.88
N ILE A 97 -3.20 18.99 -12.91
CA ILE A 97 -3.16 18.43 -14.26
C ILE A 97 -1.73 18.44 -14.79
N CYS A 98 -1.07 19.60 -14.79
CA CYS A 98 0.30 19.71 -15.28
C CYS A 98 1.28 18.88 -14.46
N PHE A 99 1.09 18.77 -13.15
CA PHE A 99 1.90 17.92 -12.28
C PHE A 99 1.76 16.43 -12.63
N SER A 100 0.54 15.97 -12.91
CA SER A 100 0.27 14.59 -13.31
C SER A 100 0.93 14.28 -14.66
N VAL A 101 0.77 15.18 -15.64
CA VAL A 101 1.41 15.08 -16.96
C VAL A 101 2.94 15.07 -16.83
N SER A 102 3.50 15.99 -16.05
CA SER A 102 4.96 16.06 -15.80
C SER A 102 5.48 14.77 -15.17
N THR A 103 4.75 14.21 -14.20
CA THR A 103 5.10 12.93 -13.57
C THR A 103 5.12 11.78 -14.58
N VAL A 104 4.08 11.67 -15.42
CA VAL A 104 4.02 10.61 -16.46
C VAL A 104 5.12 10.77 -17.50
N ILE A 105 5.41 11.99 -17.98
CA ILE A 105 6.49 12.25 -18.93
C ILE A 105 7.84 11.85 -18.35
N LEU A 106 8.11 12.21 -17.09
CA LEU A 106 9.33 11.79 -16.40
C LEU A 106 9.41 10.28 -16.23
N GLY A 107 8.27 9.64 -15.97
CA GLY A 107 8.13 8.19 -15.93
C GLY A 107 8.50 7.54 -17.26
N LEU A 108 7.91 8.00 -18.37
CA LEU A 108 8.20 7.51 -19.72
C LEU A 108 9.67 7.71 -20.09
N PHE A 109 10.21 8.89 -19.80
CA PHE A 109 11.63 9.20 -20.01
C PHE A 109 12.56 8.31 -19.17
N SER A 110 12.17 8.02 -17.93
CA SER A 110 12.90 7.07 -17.11
C SER A 110 12.81 5.66 -17.70
N LEU A 111 11.62 5.21 -18.11
CA LEU A 111 11.39 3.88 -18.69
C LEU A 111 12.16 3.66 -20.00
N SER A 112 12.34 4.70 -20.82
CA SER A 112 13.16 4.63 -22.04
C SER A 112 14.66 4.46 -21.76
N ARG A 113 15.10 4.75 -20.51
CA ARG A 113 16.46 4.52 -20.05
C ARG A 113 16.58 3.13 -19.41
N ARG A 114 17.69 2.46 -19.69
CA ARG A 114 18.06 1.23 -18.99
C ARG A 114 18.35 1.55 -17.54
N ASP A 115 17.73 0.82 -16.61
CA ASP A 115 18.09 0.94 -15.20
C ASP A 115 19.50 0.39 -15.01
N ARG A 116 20.46 1.28 -14.79
CA ARG A 116 21.88 0.94 -14.58
C ARG A 116 22.19 0.71 -13.10
N THR A 117 21.20 0.82 -12.20
CA THR A 117 21.42 0.57 -10.79
C THR A 117 21.61 -0.93 -10.56
N ARG A 118 22.87 -1.34 -10.38
CA ARG A 118 23.20 -2.69 -9.93
C ARG A 118 22.95 -2.77 -8.43
N PRO A 119 22.19 -3.76 -7.93
CA PRO A 119 22.08 -3.99 -6.50
C PRO A 119 23.48 -4.18 -5.92
N ARG A 120 23.81 -3.44 -4.86
CA ARG A 120 25.07 -3.61 -4.13
C ARG A 120 24.89 -4.69 -3.06
N GLY A 121 25.90 -5.54 -2.89
CA GLY A 121 25.93 -6.57 -1.87
C GLY A 121 25.16 -7.84 -2.23
N LYS A 122 25.61 -8.96 -1.65
CA LYS A 122 24.83 -10.19 -1.63
C LYS A 122 23.69 -10.00 -0.62
N PRO A 123 22.45 -10.37 -0.96
CA PRO A 123 21.36 -10.33 0.01
C PRO A 123 21.72 -11.30 1.16
N ALA A 124 21.38 -10.94 2.39
CA ALA A 124 21.35 -11.88 3.50
C ALA A 124 20.04 -12.70 3.46
N PRO A 125 20.03 -13.97 3.91
CA PRO A 125 18.82 -14.73 4.16
C PRO A 125 17.82 -13.91 4.98
N LEU A 126 16.52 -14.04 4.67
CA LEU A 126 15.44 -13.43 5.44
C LEU A 126 14.38 -14.49 5.68
N ARG A 127 13.82 -14.53 6.88
CA ARG A 127 12.54 -15.22 7.12
C ARG A 127 11.39 -14.25 6.89
N VAL A 128 10.61 -14.51 5.84
CA VAL A 128 9.55 -13.62 5.33
C VAL A 128 8.17 -14.21 5.61
N ALA A 129 7.31 -13.46 6.29
CA ALA A 129 5.90 -13.81 6.46
C ALA A 129 5.05 -13.18 5.35
N LEU A 130 4.32 -13.97 4.57
CA LEU A 130 3.31 -13.49 3.64
C LEU A 130 2.00 -13.40 4.40
N LEU A 131 1.44 -12.21 4.57
CA LEU A 131 0.21 -11.98 5.32
C LEU A 131 -0.95 -11.77 4.34
N VAL A 132 -1.96 -12.62 4.41
CA VAL A 132 -3.18 -12.56 3.59
C VAL A 132 -4.37 -12.32 4.51
N PRO A 133 -4.72 -11.05 4.81
CA PRO A 133 -5.95 -10.73 5.51
C PRO A 133 -7.16 -11.10 4.65
N VAL A 134 -8.10 -11.85 5.23
CA VAL A 134 -9.38 -12.22 4.63
C VAL A 134 -10.52 -11.78 5.54
N TYR A 135 -11.70 -11.53 4.98
CA TYR A 135 -12.90 -11.13 5.69
C TYR A 135 -14.17 -11.83 5.24
N ASN A 136 -14.46 -11.98 3.96
CA ASN A 136 -15.68 -12.67 3.50
C ASN A 136 -15.50 -13.12 2.04
N GLU A 137 -14.24 -13.21 1.60
CA GLU A 137 -13.88 -13.65 0.28
C GLU A 137 -14.14 -15.14 0.15
N THR A 138 -14.33 -15.57 -1.09
CA THR A 138 -14.54 -16.96 -1.42
C THR A 138 -13.24 -17.78 -1.21
N PRO A 139 -13.22 -18.80 -0.34
CA PRO A 139 -11.99 -19.45 0.12
C PRO A 139 -11.12 -20.03 -1.00
N TRP A 140 -11.72 -20.66 -2.01
CA TRP A 140 -10.97 -21.31 -3.08
C TRP A 140 -10.28 -20.33 -4.04
N TYR A 141 -10.78 -19.10 -4.20
CA TYR A 141 -10.07 -18.08 -4.99
C TYR A 141 -8.84 -17.59 -4.23
N VAL A 142 -8.99 -17.27 -2.94
CA VAL A 142 -7.87 -16.84 -2.09
C VAL A 142 -6.82 -17.95 -2.00
N LEU A 143 -7.25 -19.18 -1.73
CA LEU A 143 -6.34 -20.30 -1.54
C LEU A 143 -5.70 -20.79 -2.84
N GLY A 144 -6.36 -20.63 -3.98
CA GLY A 144 -5.74 -20.84 -5.29
C GLY A 144 -4.57 -19.88 -5.54
N ASN A 145 -4.73 -18.60 -5.19
CA ASN A 145 -3.65 -17.61 -5.26
C ASN A 145 -2.52 -17.97 -4.27
N VAL A 146 -2.86 -18.30 -3.02
CA VAL A 146 -1.90 -18.75 -1.99
C VAL A 146 -1.10 -19.96 -2.47
N GLN A 147 -1.77 -21.00 -2.98
CA GLN A 147 -1.14 -22.20 -3.50
C GLN A 147 -0.17 -21.86 -4.63
N SER A 148 -0.61 -21.04 -5.61
CA SER A 148 0.21 -20.64 -6.75
C SER A 148 1.48 -19.90 -6.30
N MET A 149 1.36 -18.96 -5.36
CA MET A 149 2.50 -18.22 -4.81
C MET A 149 3.48 -19.14 -4.08
N LEU A 150 2.97 -20.02 -3.21
CA LEU A 150 3.80 -20.96 -2.46
C LEU A 150 4.53 -21.96 -3.36
N GLN A 151 3.83 -22.52 -4.35
CA GLN A 151 4.43 -23.47 -5.30
C GLN A 151 5.54 -22.83 -6.12
N GLU A 152 5.35 -21.62 -6.66
CA GLU A 152 6.42 -20.94 -7.41
C GLU A 152 7.61 -20.59 -6.50
N LEU A 153 7.36 -20.13 -5.27
CA LEU A 153 8.42 -19.86 -4.29
C LEU A 153 9.24 -21.11 -3.96
N HIS A 154 8.56 -22.24 -3.73
CA HIS A 154 9.21 -23.52 -3.45
C HIS A 154 10.03 -24.02 -4.64
N GLN A 155 9.44 -24.04 -5.85
CA GLN A 155 10.12 -24.47 -7.08
C GLN A 155 11.34 -23.60 -7.41
N ARG A 156 11.24 -22.29 -7.16
CA ARG A 156 12.34 -21.34 -7.38
C ARG A 156 13.48 -21.54 -6.38
N GLY A 157 13.16 -21.93 -5.15
CA GLY A 157 14.09 -21.95 -4.04
C GLY A 157 14.75 -20.60 -3.78
N GLY A 158 15.92 -20.63 -3.16
CA GLY A 158 16.72 -19.45 -2.84
C GLY A 158 17.14 -19.43 -1.38
N GLN A 159 17.66 -18.29 -0.96
CA GLN A 159 18.22 -18.10 0.39
C GLN A 159 17.21 -17.59 1.42
N HIS A 160 16.05 -17.10 0.98
CA HIS A 160 14.99 -16.62 1.87
C HIS A 160 14.04 -17.78 2.15
N SER A 161 13.48 -17.81 3.36
CA SER A 161 12.41 -18.74 3.74
C SER A 161 11.09 -18.01 3.83
N TYR A 162 10.01 -18.65 3.41
CA TYR A 162 8.70 -18.04 3.29
C TYR A 162 7.67 -18.88 4.04
N ASP A 163 6.91 -18.22 4.91
CA ASP A 163 5.72 -18.79 5.54
C ASP A 163 4.53 -17.89 5.20
N ILE A 164 3.35 -18.46 4.92
CA ILE A 164 2.13 -17.71 4.63
C ILE A 164 1.13 -17.81 5.78
N PHE A 165 0.45 -16.71 6.04
CA PHE A 165 -0.54 -16.55 7.10
C PHE A 165 -1.85 -16.05 6.51
N VAL A 166 -2.87 -16.90 6.50
CA VAL A 166 -4.25 -16.51 6.21
C VAL A 166 -4.86 -15.96 7.51
N LEU A 167 -5.12 -14.66 7.53
CA LEU A 167 -5.56 -13.92 8.71
C LEU A 167 -7.04 -13.54 8.53
N SER A 168 -7.93 -14.35 9.08
CA SER A 168 -9.38 -14.21 8.89
C SER A 168 -10.05 -13.31 9.92
N ASP A 169 -10.82 -12.35 9.40
CA ASP A 169 -11.85 -11.58 10.10
C ASP A 169 -13.26 -12.07 9.71
N THR A 170 -13.39 -13.27 9.14
CA THR A 170 -14.67 -13.77 8.63
C THR A 170 -15.71 -13.93 9.72
N ARG A 171 -16.90 -13.36 9.48
CA ARG A 171 -18.00 -13.36 10.46
C ARG A 171 -18.98 -14.49 10.23
N ASP A 172 -19.24 -14.81 8.96
CA ASP A 172 -20.10 -15.94 8.62
C ASP A 172 -19.45 -17.24 9.10
N ALA A 173 -20.17 -18.02 9.91
CA ALA A 173 -19.63 -19.22 10.53
C ALA A 173 -19.43 -20.36 9.52
N ALA A 174 -20.32 -20.47 8.53
CA ALA A 174 -20.22 -21.49 7.49
C ALA A 174 -19.04 -21.20 6.56
N LEU A 175 -18.88 -19.94 6.14
CA LEU A 175 -17.75 -19.49 5.32
C LEU A 175 -16.42 -19.66 6.08
N ALA A 176 -16.36 -19.28 7.35
CA ALA A 176 -15.16 -19.44 8.16
C ALA A 176 -14.75 -20.90 8.38
N GLU A 177 -15.73 -21.81 8.44
CA GLU A 177 -15.46 -23.25 8.49
C GLU A 177 -14.94 -23.76 7.14
N GLN A 178 -15.51 -23.29 6.02
CA GLN A 178 -14.99 -23.56 4.68
C GLN A 178 -13.55 -23.06 4.52
N GLU A 179 -13.22 -21.87 5.01
CA GLU A 179 -11.85 -21.35 5.06
C GLU A 179 -10.93 -22.32 5.80
N ARG A 180 -11.29 -22.69 7.04
CA ARG A 180 -10.51 -23.57 7.90
C ARG A 180 -10.24 -24.93 7.24
N LEU A 181 -11.28 -25.56 6.69
CA LEU A 181 -11.19 -26.85 6.01
C LEU A 181 -10.33 -26.75 4.74
N SER A 182 -10.48 -25.67 3.97
CA SER A 182 -9.72 -25.47 2.74
C SER A 182 -8.23 -25.22 3.02
N VAL A 183 -7.90 -24.49 4.10
CA VAL A 183 -6.50 -24.36 4.55
C VAL A 183 -5.93 -25.72 4.96
N GLN A 184 -6.69 -26.52 5.70
CA GLN A 184 -6.22 -27.84 6.13
C GLN A 184 -5.97 -28.78 4.95
N ALA A 185 -6.88 -28.79 3.98
CA ALA A 185 -6.71 -29.55 2.74
C ALA A 185 -5.45 -29.10 1.98
N LEU A 186 -5.29 -27.79 1.76
CA LEU A 186 -4.11 -27.27 1.09
C LEU A 186 -2.82 -27.59 1.85
N ARG A 187 -2.82 -27.53 3.19
CA ARG A 187 -1.64 -27.87 4.01
C ARG A 187 -1.21 -29.32 3.84
N ALA A 188 -2.16 -30.25 3.66
CA ALA A 188 -1.88 -31.66 3.43
C ALA A 188 -1.21 -31.91 2.05
N ASP A 189 -1.50 -31.06 1.07
CA ASP A 189 -0.97 -31.16 -0.29
C ASP A 189 0.36 -30.41 -0.49
N LEU A 190 0.77 -29.58 0.46
CA LEU A 190 2.00 -28.80 0.36
C LEU A 190 3.24 -29.63 0.73
N PRO A 191 4.41 -29.36 0.09
CA PRO A 191 5.67 -30.00 0.47
C PRO A 191 5.99 -29.80 1.96
N ALA A 192 6.54 -30.84 2.58
CA ALA A 192 6.97 -30.80 3.97
C ALA A 192 7.89 -29.59 4.24
N GLY A 193 7.65 -28.90 5.36
CA GLY A 193 8.38 -27.68 5.72
C GLY A 193 7.85 -26.38 5.12
N THR A 194 6.77 -26.41 4.33
CA THR A 194 6.08 -25.20 3.87
C THR A 194 5.13 -24.70 4.95
N GLY A 195 5.39 -23.52 5.52
CA GLY A 195 4.50 -22.92 6.53
C GLY A 195 3.25 -22.32 5.89
N LEU A 196 2.11 -22.98 6.06
CA LEU A 196 0.77 -22.44 5.79
C LEU A 196 0.00 -22.39 7.11
N TYR A 197 -0.27 -21.17 7.57
CA TYR A 197 -0.91 -20.90 8.84
C TYR A 197 -2.25 -20.19 8.66
N TYR A 198 -3.20 -20.46 9.57
CA TYR A 198 -4.52 -19.86 9.57
C TYR A 198 -4.94 -19.45 10.98
N ARG A 199 -5.45 -18.22 11.08
CA ARG A 199 -6.05 -17.69 12.30
C ARG A 199 -7.31 -16.92 11.94
N ARG A 200 -8.41 -17.23 12.62
CA ARG A 200 -9.61 -16.38 12.67
C ARG A 200 -9.65 -15.62 13.99
N ARG A 201 -9.94 -14.32 13.95
CA ARG A 201 -10.15 -13.53 15.17
C ARG A 201 -11.58 -13.71 15.70
N GLU A 202 -11.72 -13.81 17.02
CA GLU A 202 -13.03 -13.80 17.68
C GLU A 202 -13.65 -12.40 17.66
N GLN A 203 -12.82 -11.37 17.85
CA GLN A 203 -13.23 -9.96 17.86
C GLN A 203 -12.43 -9.16 16.83
N ASN A 204 -13.13 -8.69 15.80
CA ASN A 204 -12.51 -7.94 14.69
C ASN A 204 -12.37 -6.46 15.05
N THR A 205 -11.48 -6.14 15.98
CA THR A 205 -11.11 -4.75 16.27
C THR A 205 -10.27 -4.19 15.12
N HIS A 206 -10.55 -2.95 14.72
CA HIS A 206 -9.73 -2.15 13.77
C HIS A 206 -9.52 -2.76 12.37
N ARG A 207 -10.40 -3.69 11.91
CA ARG A 207 -10.40 -4.26 10.54
C ARG A 207 -9.01 -4.82 10.15
N LYS A 208 -8.59 -4.66 8.88
CA LYS A 208 -7.28 -5.07 8.32
C LYS A 208 -6.09 -4.63 9.18
N VAL A 209 -6.08 -3.36 9.62
CA VAL A 209 -5.03 -2.82 10.50
C VAL A 209 -4.93 -3.60 11.80
N GLY A 210 -6.06 -3.84 12.46
CA GLY A 210 -6.09 -4.61 13.70
C GLY A 210 -5.69 -6.07 13.50
N ASN A 211 -6.05 -6.65 12.35
CA ASN A 211 -5.73 -8.03 12.00
C ASN A 211 -4.22 -8.23 11.84
N ILE A 212 -3.56 -7.33 11.11
CA ILE A 212 -2.10 -7.27 10.95
C ILE A 212 -1.42 -6.92 12.28
N SER A 213 -1.94 -5.95 13.04
CA SER A 213 -1.38 -5.55 14.34
C SER A 213 -1.42 -6.68 15.38
N ASP A 214 -2.51 -7.46 15.43
CA ASP A 214 -2.60 -8.63 16.30
C ASP A 214 -1.59 -9.71 15.88
N TRP A 215 -1.38 -9.89 14.57
CA TRP A 215 -0.34 -10.82 14.09
C TRP A 215 1.06 -10.35 14.50
N LEU A 216 1.38 -9.07 14.27
CA LEU A 216 2.66 -8.47 14.67
C LEU A 216 2.92 -8.68 16.16
N ARG A 217 1.94 -8.37 17.02
CA ARG A 217 2.09 -8.47 18.48
C ARG A 217 2.31 -9.88 19.00
N ARG A 218 1.83 -10.90 18.28
CA ARG A 218 1.84 -12.30 18.73
C ARG A 218 2.92 -13.16 18.07
N TRP A 219 3.26 -12.92 16.80
CA TRP A 219 4.20 -13.74 16.03
C TRP A 219 5.28 -12.92 15.30
N GLY A 220 5.16 -11.60 15.25
CA GLY A 220 6.02 -10.74 14.43
C GLY A 220 7.51 -10.84 14.76
N ALA A 221 7.90 -11.19 15.99
CA ALA A 221 9.32 -11.29 16.35
C ALA A 221 10.05 -12.45 15.65
N GLY A 222 9.30 -13.44 15.16
CA GLY A 222 9.83 -14.61 14.45
C GLY A 222 10.17 -14.37 12.97
N TYR A 223 9.86 -13.19 12.44
CA TYR A 223 10.02 -12.87 11.02
C TYR A 223 10.78 -11.56 10.83
N GLU A 224 11.80 -11.57 9.98
CA GLU A 224 12.61 -10.37 9.68
C GLU A 224 11.89 -9.41 8.74
N ALA A 225 11.06 -9.97 7.86
CA ALA A 225 10.23 -9.23 6.94
C ALA A 225 8.80 -9.78 6.91
N MET A 226 7.86 -8.91 6.58
CA MET A 226 6.49 -9.29 6.25
C MET A 226 6.12 -8.71 4.90
N LEU A 227 5.41 -9.48 4.08
CA LEU A 227 4.80 -9.05 2.83
C LEU A 227 3.29 -9.01 3.05
N VAL A 228 2.69 -7.82 3.03
CA VAL A 228 1.24 -7.67 3.17
C VAL A 228 0.60 -7.80 1.80
N LEU A 229 -0.38 -8.70 1.69
CA LEU A 229 -1.19 -8.96 0.51
C LEU A 229 -2.64 -8.54 0.80
N ASP A 230 -3.43 -8.38 -0.25
CA ASP A 230 -4.90 -8.44 -0.18
C ASP A 230 -5.39 -9.83 -0.62
N ALA A 231 -6.64 -10.17 -0.33
CA ALA A 231 -7.20 -11.49 -0.63
C ALA A 231 -7.24 -11.80 -2.14
N ASP A 232 -7.30 -10.77 -2.99
CA ASP A 232 -7.24 -10.82 -4.45
C ASP A 232 -5.83 -10.58 -5.02
N SER A 233 -4.82 -10.45 -4.15
CA SER A 233 -3.44 -10.25 -4.60
C SER A 233 -2.83 -11.54 -5.11
N LEU A 234 -2.18 -11.44 -6.28
CA LEU A 234 -1.40 -12.52 -6.86
C LEU A 234 -0.01 -11.98 -7.22
N MET A 235 1.04 -12.60 -6.70
CA MET A 235 2.41 -12.22 -7.02
C MET A 235 3.20 -13.44 -7.51
N THR A 236 4.04 -13.26 -8.51
CA THR A 236 4.99 -14.32 -8.89
C THR A 236 5.99 -14.55 -7.75
N GLY A 237 6.42 -15.80 -7.55
CA GLY A 237 7.51 -16.14 -6.63
C GLY A 237 8.79 -15.35 -6.97
N ARG A 238 9.04 -15.07 -8.25
CA ARG A 238 10.11 -14.15 -8.69
C ARG A 238 9.95 -12.73 -8.11
N ALA A 239 8.75 -12.17 -8.15
CA ALA A 239 8.47 -10.83 -7.65
C ALA A 239 8.68 -10.75 -6.13
N ILE A 240 8.14 -11.72 -5.39
CA ILE A 240 8.29 -11.82 -3.93
C ILE A 240 9.78 -11.94 -3.56
N ALA A 241 10.53 -12.82 -4.23
CA ALA A 241 11.97 -12.96 -4.00
C ALA A 241 12.75 -11.68 -4.32
N ARG A 242 12.38 -10.93 -5.38
CA ARG A 242 13.00 -9.64 -5.70
C ARG A 242 12.72 -8.55 -4.67
N LEU A 243 11.52 -8.55 -4.07
CA LEU A 243 11.19 -7.67 -2.95
C LEU A 243 12.02 -8.01 -1.72
N ALA A 244 12.12 -9.30 -1.36
CA ALA A 244 12.94 -9.78 -0.24
C ALA A 244 14.42 -9.43 -0.45
N ASP A 245 14.97 -9.67 -1.64
CA ASP A 245 16.30 -9.25 -2.07
C ASP A 245 16.52 -7.75 -1.88
N ALA A 246 15.56 -6.93 -2.30
CA ALA A 246 15.66 -5.47 -2.25
C ALA A 246 15.64 -4.95 -0.81
N LEU A 247 14.84 -5.56 0.07
CA LEU A 247 14.78 -5.23 1.49
C LEU A 247 16.02 -5.72 2.25
N SER A 248 16.52 -6.90 1.88
CA SER A 248 17.73 -7.50 2.46
C SER A 248 18.98 -6.67 2.16
N ARG A 249 19.16 -6.26 0.90
CA ARG A 249 20.30 -5.42 0.47
C ARG A 249 20.24 -3.98 0.96
N ASP A 250 19.11 -3.54 1.50
CA ASP A 250 18.90 -2.19 1.98
C ASP A 250 18.51 -2.18 3.46
N PRO A 251 19.52 -2.23 4.37
CA PRO A 251 19.27 -2.19 5.81
C PRO A 251 18.45 -0.99 6.23
N SER A 252 18.55 0.14 5.52
CA SER A 252 17.80 1.38 5.80
C SER A 252 16.37 1.41 5.25
N ALA A 253 15.96 0.44 4.43
CA ALA A 253 14.57 0.33 3.96
C ALA A 253 13.69 -0.29 5.06
N GLY A 254 12.65 0.45 5.44
CA GLY A 254 11.58 -0.05 6.31
C GLY A 254 10.39 -0.60 5.53
N LEU A 255 10.13 -0.06 4.34
CA LEU A 255 9.06 -0.48 3.44
C LEU A 255 9.47 -0.36 1.97
N ILE A 256 9.12 -1.37 1.18
CA ILE A 256 9.27 -1.39 -0.27
C ILE A 256 7.95 -1.80 -0.90
N GLN A 257 7.32 -0.87 -1.60
CA GLN A 257 6.06 -1.04 -2.33
C GLN A 257 6.33 -1.50 -3.76
N SER A 258 5.65 -2.54 -4.24
CA SER A 258 5.61 -2.90 -5.66
C SER A 258 4.56 -2.06 -6.41
N PHE A 259 4.47 -2.23 -7.74
CA PHE A 259 3.34 -1.74 -8.53
C PHE A 259 2.40 -2.89 -8.91
N PRO A 260 1.20 -2.99 -8.32
CA PRO A 260 0.18 -3.96 -8.72
C PRO A 260 -0.36 -3.63 -10.12
N GLN A 261 -0.38 -4.63 -11.00
CA GLN A 261 -1.05 -4.57 -12.29
C GLN A 261 -2.43 -5.20 -12.17
N LEU A 262 -3.44 -4.52 -12.71
CA LEU A 262 -4.81 -5.06 -12.71
C LEU A 262 -4.88 -6.29 -13.63
N ILE A 263 -5.51 -7.36 -13.16
CA ILE A 263 -5.77 -8.58 -13.93
C ILE A 263 -7.19 -9.09 -13.70
N GLY A 264 -7.57 -10.14 -14.44
CA GLY A 264 -8.82 -10.89 -14.19
C GLY A 264 -10.10 -10.19 -14.63
N ALA A 265 -10.04 -8.97 -15.16
CA ALA A 265 -11.24 -8.20 -15.48
C ALA A 265 -12.06 -8.81 -16.63
N GLN A 266 -13.32 -9.14 -16.34
CA GLN A 266 -14.26 -9.73 -17.32
C GLN A 266 -15.25 -8.71 -17.90
N SER A 267 -15.65 -7.69 -17.13
CA SER A 267 -16.61 -6.68 -17.57
C SER A 267 -15.97 -5.61 -18.45
N VAL A 268 -16.78 -4.87 -19.22
CA VAL A 268 -16.31 -3.72 -20.01
C VAL A 268 -15.64 -2.68 -19.11
N PHE A 269 -16.30 -2.30 -18.02
CA PHE A 269 -15.77 -1.33 -17.07
C PHE A 269 -14.46 -1.81 -16.41
N GLY A 270 -14.39 -3.07 -16.00
CA GLY A 270 -13.16 -3.67 -15.46
C GLY A 270 -12.03 -3.66 -16.48
N ARG A 271 -12.30 -4.07 -17.73
CA ARG A 271 -11.29 -4.08 -18.80
C ARG A 271 -10.81 -2.68 -19.16
N MET A 272 -11.67 -1.66 -19.10
CA MET A 272 -11.26 -0.26 -19.26
C MET A 272 -10.26 0.17 -18.17
N GLN A 273 -10.54 -0.15 -16.90
CA GLN A 273 -9.60 0.12 -15.79
C GLN A 273 -8.29 -0.66 -15.96
N GLN A 274 -8.37 -1.94 -16.34
CA GLN A 274 -7.20 -2.78 -16.58
C GLN A 274 -6.32 -2.22 -17.71
N PHE A 275 -6.93 -1.79 -18.81
CA PHE A 275 -6.23 -1.13 -19.91
C PHE A 275 -5.54 0.15 -19.44
N ALA A 276 -6.27 1.01 -18.71
CA ALA A 276 -5.73 2.23 -18.12
C ALA A 276 -4.50 1.98 -17.23
N ASN A 277 -4.60 1.04 -16.28
CA ASN A 277 -3.50 0.64 -15.41
C ASN A 277 -2.30 0.10 -16.22
N GLY A 278 -2.55 -0.72 -17.23
CA GLY A 278 -1.51 -1.32 -18.07
C GLY A 278 -0.77 -0.31 -18.97
N VAL A 279 -1.50 0.64 -19.57
CA VAL A 279 -0.93 1.56 -20.58
C VAL A 279 -0.16 2.72 -19.94
N TYR A 280 -0.74 3.40 -18.96
CA TYR A 280 -0.14 4.59 -18.37
C TYR A 280 0.17 4.48 -16.88
N GLY A 281 -0.34 3.45 -16.19
CA GLY A 281 -0.11 3.25 -14.75
C GLY A 281 1.36 3.04 -14.41
N LEU A 282 2.10 2.23 -15.20
CA LEU A 282 3.53 2.01 -14.98
C LEU A 282 4.35 3.29 -15.16
N ALA A 283 4.00 4.12 -16.15
CA ALA A 283 4.68 5.40 -16.36
C ALA A 283 4.44 6.35 -15.18
N LEU A 284 3.20 6.47 -14.72
CA LEU A 284 2.88 7.27 -13.53
C LEU A 284 3.65 6.76 -12.30
N ALA A 285 3.65 5.46 -12.06
CA ALA A 285 4.35 4.82 -10.94
C ALA A 285 5.87 5.02 -11.00
N GLU A 286 6.48 4.93 -12.18
CA GLU A 286 7.90 5.24 -12.39
C GLU A 286 8.21 6.71 -12.12
N GLY A 287 7.41 7.64 -12.65
CA GLY A 287 7.58 9.06 -12.38
C GLY A 287 7.52 9.36 -10.89
N LEU A 288 6.48 8.84 -10.22
CA LEU A 288 6.28 8.94 -8.78
C LEU A 288 7.51 8.42 -8.00
N ALA A 289 7.99 7.22 -8.33
CA ALA A 289 9.16 6.63 -7.67
C ALA A 289 10.42 7.50 -7.82
N ARG A 290 10.62 8.16 -8.96
CA ARG A 290 11.80 8.99 -9.22
C ARG A 290 11.82 10.27 -8.38
N TRP A 291 10.73 11.04 -8.35
CA TRP A 291 10.72 12.32 -7.62
C TRP A 291 10.48 12.15 -6.11
N THR A 292 9.85 11.06 -5.68
CA THR A 292 9.71 10.73 -4.25
C THR A 292 11.00 10.15 -3.65
N GLY A 293 11.75 9.37 -4.42
CA GLY A 293 13.02 8.78 -4.01
C GLY A 293 12.85 7.83 -2.82
N TYR A 294 13.40 8.21 -1.66
CA TYR A 294 13.28 7.42 -0.42
C TYR A 294 12.10 7.84 0.47
N GLU A 295 11.27 8.77 -0.01
CA GLU A 295 10.03 9.21 0.60
C GLU A 295 8.83 8.72 -0.24
N GLY A 296 8.90 7.46 -0.68
CA GLY A 296 7.79 6.78 -1.36
C GLY A 296 6.57 6.62 -0.47
N ASN A 297 5.55 5.98 -1.01
CA ASN A 297 4.28 5.75 -0.31
C ASN A 297 3.95 4.25 -0.25
N TYR A 298 2.96 3.90 0.58
CA TYR A 298 2.41 2.56 0.74
C TYR A 298 0.95 2.55 0.29
N TRP A 299 0.56 1.55 -0.50
CA TRP A 299 -0.78 1.41 -1.08
C TRP A 299 -1.58 0.24 -0.47
N GLY A 300 -1.18 -0.21 0.73
CA GLY A 300 -1.96 -1.15 1.53
C GLY A 300 -1.70 -2.64 1.27
N HIS A 301 -1.07 -3.02 0.17
CA HIS A 301 -0.73 -4.42 -0.15
C HIS A 301 0.36 -4.51 -1.22
N ASN A 302 0.78 -5.75 -1.54
CA ASN A 302 1.87 -6.08 -2.45
C ASN A 302 3.19 -5.36 -2.08
N ALA A 303 3.40 -5.15 -0.78
CA ALA A 303 4.53 -4.44 -0.23
C ALA A 303 5.23 -5.30 0.81
N ILE A 304 6.56 -5.22 0.83
CA ILE A 304 7.37 -5.87 1.85
C ILE A 304 7.85 -4.82 2.86
N MET A 305 7.79 -5.17 4.14
CA MET A 305 8.20 -4.33 5.25
C MET A 305 9.20 -5.08 6.12
N ARG A 306 10.14 -4.34 6.72
CA ARG A 306 10.97 -4.85 7.81
C ARG A 306 10.10 -4.92 9.06
N THR A 307 9.85 -6.13 9.57
CA THR A 307 8.82 -6.38 10.58
C THR A 307 9.02 -5.54 11.84
N ARG A 308 10.26 -5.50 12.36
CA ARG A 308 10.60 -4.72 13.56
C ARG A 308 10.46 -3.21 13.35
N ALA A 309 10.87 -2.71 12.18
CA ALA A 309 10.72 -1.29 11.84
C ALA A 309 9.23 -0.90 11.79
N PHE A 310 8.42 -1.72 11.11
CA PHE A 310 6.98 -1.47 11.04
C PHE A 310 6.32 -1.53 12.41
N ALA A 311 6.61 -2.55 13.24
CA ALA A 311 6.05 -2.66 14.58
C ALA A 311 6.43 -1.47 15.47
N ALA A 312 7.68 -1.01 15.43
CA ALA A 312 8.14 0.13 16.23
C ALA A 312 7.50 1.47 15.80
N CYS A 313 7.14 1.61 14.52
CA CYS A 313 6.77 2.90 13.94
C CYS A 313 5.30 3.04 13.57
N ALA A 314 4.59 1.95 13.29
CA ALA A 314 3.28 1.97 12.63
C ALA A 314 2.11 1.59 13.56
N GLY A 315 2.27 1.74 14.88
CA GLY A 315 1.15 1.61 15.81
C GLY A 315 0.19 2.80 15.69
N LEU A 316 -0.96 2.61 15.05
CA LEU A 316 -1.89 3.70 14.77
C LEU A 316 -2.85 3.96 15.95
N PRO A 317 -2.89 5.17 16.53
CA PRO A 317 -3.92 5.54 17.48
C PRO A 317 -5.25 5.83 16.75
N LEU A 318 -6.33 5.98 17.51
CA LEU A 318 -7.57 6.54 16.95
C LEU A 318 -7.38 8.02 16.60
N LEU A 319 -7.94 8.44 15.47
CA LEU A 319 -7.89 9.81 15.00
C LEU A 319 -9.10 10.60 15.50
N ARG A 320 -8.86 11.63 16.30
CA ARG A 320 -9.92 12.54 16.74
C ARG A 320 -10.39 13.42 15.58
N SER A 321 -11.68 13.31 15.24
CA SER A 321 -12.28 14.13 14.19
C SER A 321 -12.41 15.58 14.63
N ARG A 322 -11.85 16.53 13.86
CA ARG A 322 -12.03 17.97 14.12
C ARG A 322 -13.48 18.44 14.00
N LEU A 323 -14.23 17.86 13.07
CA LEU A 323 -15.63 18.23 12.81
C LEU A 323 -16.57 17.66 13.88
N THR A 324 -16.40 16.40 14.26
CA THR A 324 -17.35 15.72 15.17
C THR A 324 -16.84 15.55 16.60
N GLY A 325 -15.58 15.86 16.89
CA GLY A 325 -14.93 15.64 18.18
C GLY A 325 -14.69 14.17 18.57
N ARG A 326 -15.36 13.22 17.90
CA ARG A 326 -15.28 11.77 18.10
C ARG A 326 -14.02 11.14 17.52
N ASP A 327 -13.54 10.11 18.19
CA ASP A 327 -12.43 9.27 17.73
C ASP A 327 -12.89 8.32 16.63
N LYS A 328 -12.09 8.21 15.57
CA LYS A 328 -12.36 7.37 14.40
C LYS A 328 -11.10 6.62 13.99
N LEU A 329 -11.30 5.43 13.42
CA LEU A 329 -10.23 4.71 12.76
C LEU A 329 -9.71 5.51 11.57
N ILE A 330 -8.40 5.44 11.37
CA ILE A 330 -7.74 5.92 10.16
C ILE A 330 -8.06 4.91 9.06
N MET A 331 -8.89 5.29 8.09
CA MET A 331 -9.33 4.37 7.04
C MET A 331 -8.22 4.12 6.00
N SER A 332 -7.62 5.18 5.48
CA SER A 332 -6.46 5.12 4.59
C SER A 332 -5.17 5.09 5.42
N HIS A 333 -5.01 4.00 6.17
CA HIS A 333 -3.92 3.80 7.13
C HIS A 333 -2.54 3.72 6.46
N ASP A 334 -2.51 3.15 5.26
CA ASP A 334 -1.33 2.88 4.46
C ASP A 334 -0.43 4.12 4.25
N PHE A 335 -1.01 5.25 3.85
CA PHE A 335 -0.26 6.50 3.65
C PHE A 335 0.33 7.02 4.96
N VAL A 336 -0.41 6.83 6.06
CA VAL A 336 0.01 7.25 7.40
C VAL A 336 1.16 6.38 7.89
N GLU A 337 1.09 5.06 7.69
CA GLU A 337 2.14 4.11 8.06
C GLU A 337 3.44 4.36 7.28
N ALA A 338 3.36 4.67 5.98
CA ALA A 338 4.51 5.11 5.19
C ALA A 338 5.11 6.42 5.74
N GLY A 339 4.25 7.41 6.05
CA GLY A 339 4.65 8.66 6.68
C GLY A 339 5.33 8.47 8.04
N LEU A 340 4.86 7.52 8.84
CA LEU A 340 5.39 7.19 10.15
C LEU A 340 6.76 6.49 10.08
N LEU A 341 6.95 5.56 9.13
CA LEU A 341 8.27 5.00 8.86
C LEU A 341 9.26 6.10 8.44
N ARG A 342 8.83 7.01 7.55
CA ARG A 342 9.66 8.15 7.15
C ARG A 342 9.99 9.09 8.29
N ARG A 343 9.02 9.38 9.16
CA ARG A 343 9.19 10.15 10.38
C ARG A 343 10.26 9.52 11.26
N ALA A 344 10.16 8.21 11.49
CA ALA A 344 11.06 7.45 12.35
C ALA A 344 12.49 7.31 11.81
N GLY A 345 12.72 7.61 10.53
CA GLY A 345 14.05 7.54 9.91
C GLY A 345 14.19 6.42 8.87
N TRP A 346 13.24 5.51 8.72
CA TRP A 346 13.32 4.42 7.76
C TRP A 346 13.00 4.86 6.34
N ARG A 347 13.73 4.41 5.32
CA ARG A 347 13.40 4.71 3.92
C ARG A 347 12.14 3.97 3.49
N VAL A 348 11.33 4.64 2.69
CA VAL A 348 10.16 4.07 2.02
C VAL A 348 10.42 4.14 0.52
N ARG A 349 10.46 2.99 -0.13
CA ARG A 349 10.81 2.87 -1.54
C ARG A 349 9.64 2.35 -2.35
N PHE A 350 9.59 2.73 -3.61
CA PHE A 350 8.62 2.25 -4.57
C PHE A 350 9.39 1.61 -5.74
N LEU A 351 9.06 0.37 -6.12
CA LEU A 351 9.74 -0.40 -7.17
C LEU A 351 8.78 -0.79 -8.31
N PRO A 352 8.50 0.13 -9.25
CA PRO A 352 7.56 -0.12 -10.36
C PRO A 352 8.04 -1.20 -11.34
N ARG A 353 9.35 -1.26 -11.59
CA ARG A 353 9.97 -2.17 -12.58
C ARG A 353 10.12 -3.62 -12.10
N LEU A 354 9.53 -3.95 -10.96
CA LEU A 354 9.64 -5.29 -10.39
C LEU A 354 8.88 -6.32 -11.24
N GLY A 355 7.68 -5.95 -11.71
CA GLY A 355 6.79 -6.80 -12.51
C GLY A 355 6.28 -8.03 -11.74
N GLY A 356 5.26 -8.71 -12.24
CA GLY A 356 4.76 -9.94 -11.61
C GLY A 356 4.07 -9.71 -10.26
N SER A 357 3.44 -8.54 -10.08
CA SER A 357 2.60 -8.20 -8.94
C SER A 357 1.24 -7.80 -9.48
N TYR A 358 0.18 -8.45 -9.01
CA TYR A 358 -1.15 -8.32 -9.59
C TYR A 358 -2.23 -8.17 -8.52
N GLU A 359 -3.36 -7.60 -8.92
CA GLU A 359 -4.59 -7.47 -8.13
C GLU A 359 -5.81 -7.46 -9.06
N GLU A 360 -6.99 -7.65 -8.49
CA GLU A 360 -8.24 -7.52 -9.23
C GLU A 360 -8.81 -6.09 -9.15
N THR A 361 -9.76 -5.79 -10.03
CA THR A 361 -10.44 -4.50 -10.08
C THR A 361 -11.94 -4.69 -9.89
N PRO A 362 -12.66 -3.72 -9.28
CA PRO A 362 -14.11 -3.81 -9.15
C PRO A 362 -14.79 -4.07 -10.50
N PRO A 363 -15.70 -5.07 -10.60
CA PRO A 363 -16.26 -5.49 -11.87
C PRO A 363 -17.28 -4.50 -12.41
N THR A 364 -17.96 -3.71 -11.57
CA THR A 364 -18.95 -2.72 -12.01
C THR A 364 -18.61 -1.31 -11.55
N LEU A 365 -19.22 -0.32 -12.21
CA LEU A 365 -19.12 1.08 -11.79
C LEU A 365 -19.67 1.29 -10.36
N ILE A 366 -20.72 0.58 -9.99
CA ILE A 366 -21.31 0.66 -8.65
C ILE A 366 -20.31 0.17 -7.60
N ASP A 367 -19.69 -1.00 -7.83
CA ASP A 367 -18.67 -1.55 -6.93
C ASP A 367 -17.48 -0.60 -6.80
N HIS A 368 -17.07 0.01 -7.90
CA HIS A 368 -16.02 1.02 -7.92
C HIS A 368 -16.39 2.24 -7.08
N ILE A 369 -17.58 2.81 -7.25
CA ILE A 369 -18.04 3.97 -6.46
C ILE A 369 -18.13 3.65 -4.97
N LEU A 370 -18.59 2.44 -4.60
CA LEU A 370 -18.65 2.02 -3.19
C LEU A 370 -17.25 1.88 -2.57
N ARG A 371 -16.28 1.36 -3.33
CA ARG A 371 -14.86 1.32 -2.93
C ARG A 371 -14.29 2.73 -2.82
N ASP A 372 -14.49 3.54 -3.86
CA ASP A 372 -13.96 4.89 -3.98
C ASP A 372 -14.51 5.83 -2.89
N ARG A 373 -15.79 5.67 -2.48
CA ARG A 373 -16.36 6.39 -1.33
C ARG A 373 -15.58 6.14 -0.03
N ARG A 374 -15.13 4.91 0.22
CA ARG A 374 -14.33 4.58 1.41
C ARG A 374 -12.94 5.22 1.32
N TRP A 375 -12.35 5.24 0.13
CA TRP A 375 -11.08 5.90 -0.13
C TRP A 375 -11.19 7.42 -0.01
N CYS A 376 -12.26 8.04 -0.52
CA CYS A 376 -12.58 9.45 -0.35
C CYS A 376 -12.62 9.83 1.13
N GLN A 377 -13.40 9.09 1.92
CA GLN A 377 -13.50 9.33 3.35
C GLN A 377 -12.12 9.24 4.04
N GLY A 378 -11.34 8.21 3.74
CA GLY A 378 -10.01 8.01 4.32
C GLY A 378 -8.99 9.09 3.91
N ASN A 379 -8.95 9.47 2.64
CA ASN A 379 -8.07 10.52 2.14
C ASN A 379 -8.42 11.89 2.74
N LEU A 380 -9.71 12.21 2.89
CA LEU A 380 -10.11 13.45 3.57
C LEU A 380 -9.73 13.48 5.06
N GLN A 381 -9.62 12.31 5.73
CA GLN A 381 -9.08 12.26 7.11
C GLN A 381 -7.62 12.71 7.19
N HIS A 382 -6.84 12.53 6.13
CA HIS A 382 -5.42 12.91 6.10
C HIS A 382 -5.18 14.41 6.26
N LEU A 383 -6.15 15.26 5.94
CA LEU A 383 -6.08 16.71 6.18
C LEU A 383 -5.86 17.02 7.67
N ASN A 384 -6.37 16.18 8.58
CA ASN A 384 -6.16 16.34 10.02
C ASN A 384 -4.75 15.94 10.47
N LEU A 385 -4.00 15.22 9.63
CA LEU A 385 -2.67 14.68 9.92
C LEU A 385 -1.54 15.50 9.28
N LEU A 386 -1.85 16.50 8.43
CA LEU A 386 -0.83 17.35 7.80
C LEU A 386 0.05 18.07 8.84
N GLY A 387 -0.53 18.41 10.00
CA GLY A 387 0.16 19.05 11.12
C GLY A 387 0.91 18.09 12.07
N ALA A 388 0.92 16.78 11.80
CA ALA A 388 1.62 15.82 12.65
C ALA A 388 3.13 16.16 12.74
N ARG A 389 3.67 16.11 13.96
CA ARG A 389 5.07 16.47 14.21
C ARG A 389 6.00 15.38 13.66
N GLY A 390 7.11 15.82 13.07
CA GLY A 390 8.15 14.93 12.51
C GLY A 390 7.86 14.37 11.11
N PHE A 391 6.65 14.51 10.55
CA PHE A 391 6.41 14.13 9.15
C PHE A 391 7.33 14.90 8.21
N ARG A 392 7.82 14.23 7.17
CA ARG A 392 8.65 14.85 6.13
C ARG A 392 7.77 15.54 5.10
N THR A 393 8.34 16.49 4.35
CA THR A 393 7.59 17.30 3.39
C THR A 393 6.88 16.45 2.33
N ILE A 394 7.53 15.41 1.80
CA ILE A 394 6.90 14.54 0.81
C ILE A 394 5.83 13.64 1.42
N SER A 395 6.00 13.19 2.68
CA SER A 395 4.93 12.47 3.39
C SER A 395 3.68 13.35 3.55
N ARG A 396 3.85 14.63 3.90
CA ARG A 396 2.73 15.59 3.93
C ARG A 396 2.13 15.82 2.55
N PHE A 397 2.97 15.87 1.52
CA PHE A 397 2.49 16.00 0.14
C PHE A 397 1.64 14.80 -0.28
N HIS A 398 2.03 13.56 0.03
CA HIS A 398 1.20 12.36 -0.27
C HIS A 398 -0.18 12.43 0.39
N LEU A 399 -0.21 12.80 1.67
CA LEU A 399 -1.45 12.98 2.45
C LEU A 399 -2.34 14.08 1.86
N LEU A 400 -1.74 15.22 1.48
CA LEU A 400 -2.45 16.31 0.85
C LEU A 400 -2.96 15.91 -0.54
N HIS A 401 -2.10 15.34 -1.38
CA HIS A 401 -2.41 14.98 -2.76
C HIS A 401 -3.57 13.97 -2.83
N GLY A 402 -3.60 12.97 -1.94
CA GLY A 402 -4.73 12.05 -1.82
C GLY A 402 -6.04 12.75 -1.48
N ALA A 403 -6.03 13.70 -0.53
CA ALA A 403 -7.21 14.50 -0.20
C ALA A 403 -7.64 15.42 -1.37
N ILE A 404 -6.68 16.05 -2.05
CA ILE A 404 -6.95 16.94 -3.17
C ILE A 404 -7.59 16.19 -4.33
N GLY A 405 -7.17 14.95 -4.62
CA GLY A 405 -7.79 14.13 -5.67
C GLY A 405 -9.31 14.05 -5.58
N TYR A 406 -9.86 14.01 -4.36
CA TYR A 406 -11.31 14.03 -4.13
C TYR A 406 -11.91 15.44 -4.05
N LEU A 407 -11.16 16.44 -3.58
CA LEU A 407 -11.60 17.83 -3.57
C LEU A 407 -11.66 18.45 -4.97
N MET A 408 -10.99 17.88 -5.97
CA MET A 408 -11.08 18.32 -7.36
C MET A 408 -12.51 18.25 -7.89
N ALA A 409 -13.29 17.22 -7.57
CA ALA A 409 -14.66 17.07 -8.09
C ALA A 409 -15.59 18.25 -7.75
N PRO A 410 -15.75 18.69 -6.48
CA PRO A 410 -16.56 19.87 -6.18
C PRO A 410 -15.97 21.17 -6.73
N ILE A 411 -14.65 21.27 -6.87
CA ILE A 411 -13.99 22.45 -7.47
C ILE A 411 -14.32 22.55 -8.97
N TRP A 412 -14.27 21.44 -9.70
CA TRP A 412 -14.71 21.38 -11.10
C TRP A 412 -16.19 21.70 -11.25
N PHE A 413 -17.03 21.18 -10.35
CA PHE A 413 -18.45 21.50 -10.35
C PHE A 413 -18.70 23.00 -10.14
N ALA A 414 -18.00 23.64 -9.19
CA ALA A 414 -18.10 25.08 -8.97
C ALA A 414 -17.67 25.88 -10.22
N LEU A 415 -16.60 25.47 -10.90
CA LEU A 415 -16.18 26.08 -12.17
C LEU A 415 -17.29 26.01 -13.23
N LEU A 416 -17.92 24.84 -13.40
CA LEU A 416 -19.02 24.66 -14.35
C LEU A 416 -20.24 25.52 -14.01
N VAL A 417 -20.59 25.65 -12.73
CA VAL A 417 -21.71 26.49 -12.29
C VAL A 417 -21.43 27.98 -12.50
N ILE A 418 -20.19 28.42 -12.29
CA ILE A 418 -19.80 29.83 -12.52
C ILE A 418 -19.77 30.16 -14.01
N TRP A 419 -19.53 29.17 -14.88
CA TRP A 419 -19.49 29.34 -16.34
C TRP A 419 -20.84 29.18 -17.04
N ALA A 420 -21.80 28.50 -16.41
CA ALA A 420 -23.17 28.38 -16.89
C ALA A 420 -23.93 29.70 -16.69
#